data_AF-A0AAD4BUP3-F1
#
_entry.id   AF-A0AAD4BUP3-F1
#
_cell.length_a   1.000
_cell.length_b   1.000
_cell.length_c   1.000
_cell.angle_alpha   90.00
_cell.angle_beta   90.00
_cell.angle_gamma   90.00
#
_symmetry.space_group_name_H-M   'P 1'
#
loop_
_entity.id
_entity.type
_entity.pdbx_description
1 polymer ?
#
loop_
_entity_poly.entity_id
_entity_poly.type
_entity_poly.pdbx_seq_one_letter_code
_entity_poly.pdbx_strand_id
1 'polypeptide(L)' 'MPFLKEKEIPLFPVTRKFRIISDPPAFVTRRQLTITPAYALTDFKAQGPTLQNVVVDIGKPQTSG' A
#
# COMPACT_ATOMS: atom_id res chain seq x y z
N MET A 1 -18.24 1.58 19.42
CA MET A 1 -18.87 2.59 18.55
C MET A 1 -20.34 2.21 18.37
N PRO A 2 -21.31 3.00 18.84
CA PRO A 2 -22.70 2.55 19.02
C PRO A 2 -23.57 2.44 17.74
N PHE A 3 -23.02 2.68 16.55
CA PHE A 3 -23.77 2.71 15.28
C PHE A 3 -23.30 1.73 14.20
N LEU A 4 -22.40 0.80 14.54
CA LEU A 4 -21.78 -0.11 13.59
C LEU A 4 -22.43 -1.49 13.70
N LYS A 5 -22.94 -2.05 12.59
CA LYS A 5 -23.53 -3.40 12.61
C LYS A 5 -22.44 -4.45 12.80
N GLU A 6 -22.85 -5.64 13.25
CA GLU A 6 -21.95 -6.77 13.36
C GLU A 6 -21.28 -7.05 12.01
N LYS A 7 -19.95 -7.11 11.98
CA LYS A 7 -19.08 -7.30 10.79
C LYS A 7 -18.89 -6.08 9.87
N GLU A 8 -19.34 -4.88 10.24
CA GLU A 8 -18.93 -3.68 9.53
C GLU A 8 -17.56 -3.20 10.04
N ILE A 9 -16.69 -2.73 9.13
CA ILE A 9 -15.40 -2.13 9.48
C ILE A 9 -15.46 -0.67 9.05
N PRO A 10 -15.42 0.30 9.97
CA PRO A 10 -15.52 1.71 9.62
C PRO A 10 -14.20 2.16 9.00
N LEU A 11 -14.27 2.61 7.74
CA LEU A 11 -13.13 3.17 7.03
C LEU A 11 -13.21 4.69 7.03
N PHE A 12 -12.17 5.33 7.56
CA PHE A 12 -12.05 6.79 7.55
C PHE A 12 -10.92 7.21 6.61
N PRO A 13 -11.10 8.26 5.80
CA PRO A 13 -10.04 8.81 4.99
C PRO A 13 -8.90 9.34 5.87
N VAL A 14 -7.67 8.97 5.55
CA VAL A 14 -6.47 9.48 6.21
C VAL A 14 -5.85 10.53 5.30
N THR A 15 -5.52 11.69 5.88
CA THR A 15 -4.77 12.75 5.21
C THR A 15 -3.31 12.70 5.63
N ARG A 16 -2.39 12.62 4.67
CA ARG A 16 -0.94 12.68 4.91
C ARG A 16 -0.30 13.75 4.02
N LYS A 17 0.67 14.48 4.55
CA LYS A 17 1.48 15.46 3.84
C LYS A 17 2.86 14.87 3.60
N PHE A 18 3.31 14.90 2.35
CA PHE A 18 4.60 14.41 1.91
C PHE A 18 5.45 15.58 1.41
N ARG A 19 6.75 15.53 1.68
CA ARG A 19 7.72 16.43 1.06
C ARG A 19 8.32 15.70 -0.12
N ILE A 20 8.23 16.29 -1.30
CA ILE A 20 8.91 15.80 -2.49
C ILE A 20 10.29 16.47 -2.52
N ILE A 21 11.32 15.67 -2.79
CA ILE A 21 12.66 16.17 -3.04
C ILE A 21 12.65 16.71 -4.48
N SER A 22 12.35 18.00 -4.62
CA SER A 22 12.37 18.77 -5.87
C SER A 22 13.10 20.10 -5.63
N ASP A 23 13.59 20.74 -6.68
CA ASP A 23 14.12 22.11 -6.61
C ASP A 23 13.24 23.04 -7.46
N PRO A 24 12.41 23.90 -6.84
CA PRO A 24 12.23 24.11 -5.40
C PRO A 24 11.42 22.97 -4.71
N PRO A 25 11.57 22.79 -3.38
CA PRO A 25 10.92 21.70 -2.66
C PRO A 25 9.41 21.87 -2.60
N ALA A 26 8.69 20.85 -3.07
CA ALA A 26 7.23 20.83 -3.09
C ALA A 26 6.65 19.98 -1.95
N PHE A 27 5.49 20.39 -1.45
CA PHE A 27 4.70 19.61 -0.51
C PHE A 27 3.40 19.15 -1.17
N VAL A 28 3.09 17.86 -1.04
CA VAL A 28 1.86 17.27 -1.57
C VAL A 28 1.05 16.67 -0.43
N THR A 29 -0.23 16.99 -0.39
CA THR A 29 -1.17 16.43 0.57
C THR A 29 -2.02 15.37 -0.14
N ARG A 30 -2.08 14.16 0.43
CA ARG A 30 -2.94 13.07 -0.06
C ARG A 30 -4.00 12.76 0.98
N ARG A 31 -5.28 12.76 0.58
CA ARG A 31 -6.40 12.24 1.36
C ARG A 31 -6.89 10.96 0.70
N GLN A 32 -6.86 9.84 1.42
CA GLN A 32 -7.21 8.53 0.86
C GLN A 32 -7.81 7.62 1.94
N LEU A 33 -8.79 6.79 1.57
CA LEU A 33 -9.26 5.70 2.42
C LEU A 33 -8.10 4.74 2.71
N THR A 34 -8.01 4.18 3.92
CA THR A 34 -6.94 3.24 4.29
C THR A 34 -7.13 1.85 3.65
N ILE A 35 -7.39 1.83 2.35
CA ILE A 35 -7.53 0.65 1.51
C ILE A 35 -6.53 0.80 0.37
N THR A 36 -5.76 -0.26 0.17
CA THR A 36 -4.91 -0.42 -1.02
C THR A 36 -5.38 -1.71 -1.68
N PRO A 37 -5.69 -1.72 -3.00
CA PRO A 37 -5.99 -2.96 -3.69
C PRO A 37 -4.78 -3.89 -3.53
N ALA A 38 -4.98 -5.04 -2.88
CA ALA A 38 -3.91 -5.97 -2.51
C ALA A 38 -3.77 -7.16 -3.49
N TYR A 39 -4.35 -7.04 -4.70
CA TYR A 39 -4.23 -8.08 -5.73
C TYR A 39 -2.80 -8.24 -6.24
N ALA A 40 -1.98 -7.20 -6.14
CA ALA A 40 -0.55 -7.24 -6.40
C ALA A 40 0.18 -6.41 -5.36
N LEU A 41 1.15 -7.01 -4.69
CA LEU A 41 2.00 -6.36 -3.70
C LEU A 41 3.44 -6.42 -4.21
N THR A 42 4.16 -5.31 -4.06
CA THR A 42 5.62 -5.34 -4.17
C THR A 42 6.16 -6.19 -3.03
N ASP A 43 7.30 -6.85 -3.25
CA ASP A 43 8.08 -7.57 -2.23
C ASP A 43 8.16 -6.83 -0.88
N PHE A 44 8.49 -5.54 -0.88
CA PHE A 44 8.56 -4.72 0.34
C PHE A 44 7.22 -4.58 1.08
N LYS A 45 6.09 -4.66 0.37
CA LYS A 45 4.76 -4.55 0.96
C LYS A 45 4.20 -5.89 1.43
N ALA A 46 4.72 -7.00 0.89
CA ALA A 46 4.35 -8.35 1.28
C ALA A 46 5.19 -8.90 2.45
N GLN A 47 6.19 -8.16 2.92
CA GLN A 47 7.05 -8.59 4.03
C GLN A 47 6.32 -8.49 5.38
N GLY A 48 6.32 -9.59 6.16
CA GLY A 48 5.72 -9.65 7.50
C GLY A 48 4.50 -10.58 7.62
N PRO A 49 3.49 -10.50 6.73
CA PRO A 49 2.36 -11.42 6.79
C PRO A 49 2.67 -12.79 6.15
N THR A 50 2.09 -13.85 6.72
CA THR A 50 2.07 -15.17 6.09
C THR A 50 0.97 -15.21 5.02
N LEU A 51 1.35 -15.41 3.76
CA LEU A 51 0.42 -15.59 2.64
C LEU A 51 0.16 -17.08 2.42
N GLN A 52 -1.10 -17.52 2.42
CA GLN A 52 -1.45 -18.93 2.22
C GLN A 52 -1.13 -19.42 0.79
N ASN A 53 -1.38 -18.57 -0.21
CA ASN A 53 -1.10 -18.84 -1.62
C ASN A 53 -0.60 -17.54 -2.26
N VAL A 54 0.48 -17.60 -3.05
CA VAL A 54 1.06 -16.42 -3.73
C VAL A 54 1.68 -16.82 -5.06
N VAL A 55 1.55 -15.96 -6.07
CA VAL A 55 2.30 -16.05 -7.33
C VAL A 55 3.32 -14.92 -7.30
N VAL A 56 4.61 -15.26 -7.42
CA VAL A 56 5.71 -14.29 -7.39
C VAL A 56 6.24 -14.08 -8.80
N ASP A 57 6.16 -12.85 -9.30
CA ASP A 57 6.83 -12.45 -10.55
C ASP A 57 8.20 -11.85 -10.20
N ILE A 58 9.28 -12.56 -10.59
CA ILE A 58 10.68 -12.19 -10.28
C ILE A 58 11.32 -11.48 -11.50
N GLY A 59 10.56 -11.21 -12.56
CA GLY A 59 11.09 -10.67 -13.81
C GLY A 59 12.02 -11.64 -14.54
N LYS A 60 12.68 -11.18 -15.61
CA LYS A 60 13.61 -12.02 -16.39
C LYS A 60 14.90 -12.26 -15.60
N PRO A 61 15.39 -13.52 -15.50
CA PRO A 61 16.70 -13.78 -14.95
C PRO A 61 17.77 -13.13 -15.84
N GLN A 62 18.69 -12.41 -15.22
CA GLN A 62 19.88 -11.88 -15.88
C GLN A 62 20.81 -13.06 -16.22
N THR A 63 20.88 -13.42 -17.50
CA THR A 63 21.83 -14.43 -18.00
C THR A 63 23.24 -13.86 -17.84
N SER A 64 23.99 -14.38 -16.88
CA SER A 64 25.44 -14.17 -16.79
C SER A 64 26.07 -14.77 -18.05
N GLY A 65 26.64 -13.92 -18.90
CA GLY A 65 27.60 -14.32 -19.93
C GLY A 65 29.02 -14.27 -19.38
#